data_AF-A0A917NCM1-F1
#
_entry.id   AF-A0A917NCM1-F1
#
_cell.length_a   1.000
_cell.length_b   1.000
_cell.length_c   1.000
_cell.angle_alpha   90.00
_cell.angle_beta   90.00
_cell.angle_gamma   90.00
#
_symmetry.space_group_name_H-M   'P 1'
#
loop_
_entity.id
_entity.type
_entity.pdbx_description
1 polymer ?
#
loop_
_entity_poly.entity_id
_entity_poly.type
_entity_poly.pdbx_seq_one_letter_code
_entity_poly.pdbx_strand_id
1 'polypeptide(L)'
;MKVILVYANCVKAGAKGDFVLAGNIARDLAIELRHNGRDIDVVLTSTLEGIERFKSLYDSIDGMFLSIEGLQIQLVALEEFDAHHYEVVAFIEANRCKHAPAELIKNILSPHSELFILNAADREIRPREHYIENINHFQPGLYTYFPDVHILYTGLGVGRIGLPSIPASSDLPSLNAEEEVKIPKHPFGLMYLSGDPEYCGSVIAQYMQMTNLPEYVLVGGLVHNKAKVEATIMERLLLNNPESLCITYHQTLSNVTMRHMAAQSHRVVVSMGVMSTLEAFRDDKLPFYHFNSNITFAKSYLLAVQSLCRAMDASENKMSQLIFSLAGYLFSIKPLKPSQLNQLRSLLAIEPVSEGLVRVNQQILEQANGKVARHLLGFMSNPAKSSTHQQCISICLTLRTKGEVALTFDEALRRAAEKGMIFELKVLLTKLSINQINKSDRLKRTALHYAVLQQKHDCIRLLIKHGAILDVQDHFKKTPLDYAIIQDDERSIEILSGAKLTSSDGEKDLSDSSSDPILIDVANSFPNLSLI
;
A
#
# COMPACT_ATOMS: atom_id res chain seq x y z
N MET A 1 -18.25 4.10 9.30
CA MET A 1 -17.69 4.83 8.15
C MET A 1 -17.03 3.82 7.21
N LYS A 2 -17.18 3.96 5.88
CA LYS A 2 -16.53 3.06 4.92
C LYS A 2 -15.14 3.55 4.59
N VAL A 3 -14.16 2.66 4.52
CA VAL A 3 -12.77 3.04 4.24
C VAL A 3 -12.07 2.12 3.24
N ILE A 4 -11.17 2.71 2.46
CA ILE A 4 -10.15 2.00 1.69
C ILE A 4 -8.83 2.11 2.44
N LEU A 5 -8.22 0.97 2.74
CA LEU A 5 -6.90 0.92 3.36
C LEU A 5 -5.83 0.77 2.29
N VAL A 6 -4.83 1.64 2.30
CA VAL A 6 -3.65 1.55 1.43
C VAL A 6 -2.43 1.25 2.29
N TYR A 7 -1.94 0.01 2.21
CA TYR A 7 -0.87 -0.49 3.06
C TYR A 7 0.49 -0.44 2.36
N ALA A 8 1.52 0.04 3.07
CA ALA A 8 2.92 -0.13 2.67
C ALA A 8 3.82 -0.51 3.85
N ASN A 9 4.80 -1.39 3.59
CA ASN A 9 5.84 -1.77 4.54
C ASN A 9 7.09 -2.33 3.84
N CYS A 10 8.27 -2.20 4.46
CA CYS A 10 9.50 -2.78 3.92
C CYS A 10 10.53 -3.16 4.98
N VAL A 11 11.13 -4.34 4.80
CA VAL A 11 12.21 -4.90 5.62
C VAL A 11 13.49 -4.04 5.56
N LYS A 12 13.80 -3.46 4.39
CA LYS A 12 15.01 -2.66 4.23
C LYS A 12 14.86 -1.28 4.87
N ALA A 13 15.66 -1.02 5.90
CA ALA A 13 15.75 0.29 6.52
C ALA A 13 16.10 1.37 5.47
N GLY A 14 15.35 2.46 5.46
CA GLY A 14 15.52 3.57 4.52
C GLY A 14 14.89 3.39 3.13
N ALA A 15 14.27 2.24 2.82
CA ALA A 15 13.54 2.08 1.56
C ALA A 15 12.23 2.88 1.58
N LYS A 16 12.13 3.89 0.72
CA LYS A 16 11.01 4.84 0.65
C LYS A 16 10.00 4.54 -0.47
N GLY A 17 10.38 3.75 -1.48
CA GLY A 17 9.60 3.60 -2.72
C GLY A 17 8.18 3.07 -2.54
N ASP A 18 7.96 2.09 -1.65
CA ASP A 18 6.62 1.49 -1.42
C ASP A 18 5.69 2.46 -0.68
N PHE A 19 6.24 3.22 0.26
CA PHE A 19 5.51 4.26 1.00
C PHE A 19 5.14 5.45 0.12
N VAL A 20 6.03 5.84 -0.81
CA VAL A 20 5.72 6.85 -1.83
C VAL A 20 4.59 6.38 -2.75
N LEU A 21 4.66 5.12 -3.22
CA LEU A 21 3.61 4.55 -4.05
C LEU A 21 2.26 4.50 -3.31
N ALA A 22 2.24 4.05 -2.05
CA ALA A 22 1.04 4.06 -1.21
C ALA A 22 0.46 5.47 -1.05
N GLY A 23 1.30 6.46 -0.72
CA GLY A 23 0.88 7.86 -0.60
C GLY A 23 0.22 8.38 -1.87
N ASN A 24 0.85 8.14 -3.02
CA ASN A 24 0.29 8.58 -4.31
C ASN A 24 -1.03 7.87 -4.64
N ILE A 25 -1.12 6.56 -4.40
CA ILE A 25 -2.38 5.81 -4.59
C ILE A 25 -3.48 6.37 -3.68
N ALA A 26 -3.16 6.61 -2.39
CA ALA A 26 -4.12 7.11 -1.43
C ALA A 26 -4.64 8.50 -1.80
N ARG A 27 -3.74 9.41 -2.19
CA ARG A 27 -4.07 10.75 -2.66
C ARG A 27 -5.00 10.69 -3.88
N ASP A 28 -4.63 9.92 -4.89
CA ASP A 28 -5.42 9.85 -6.13
C ASP A 28 -6.80 9.23 -5.90
N LEU A 29 -6.88 8.21 -5.05
CA LEU A 29 -8.16 7.61 -4.65
C LEU A 29 -9.03 8.61 -3.91
N ALA A 30 -8.47 9.35 -2.95
CA ALA A 30 -9.22 10.33 -2.18
C ALA A 30 -9.75 11.46 -3.08
N ILE A 31 -8.94 11.93 -4.03
CA ILE A 31 -9.36 12.92 -5.04
C ILE A 31 -10.51 12.37 -5.89
N GLU A 32 -10.37 11.16 -6.45
CA GLU A 32 -11.41 10.59 -7.31
C GLU A 32 -12.68 10.25 -6.53
N LEU A 33 -12.60 9.72 -5.31
CA LEU A 33 -13.77 9.44 -4.49
C LEU A 33 -14.54 10.72 -4.16
N ARG A 34 -13.83 11.79 -3.78
CA ARG A 34 -14.42 13.11 -3.55
C ARG A 34 -15.05 13.69 -4.82
N HIS A 35 -14.38 13.58 -5.96
CA HIS A 35 -14.89 14.05 -7.24
C HIS A 35 -16.19 13.34 -7.66
N ASN A 36 -16.27 12.03 -7.38
CA ASN A 36 -17.44 11.20 -7.68
C ASN A 36 -18.48 11.19 -6.53
N GLY A 37 -18.30 12.00 -5.48
CA GLY A 37 -19.25 12.12 -4.36
C GLY A 37 -19.47 10.83 -3.57
N ARG A 38 -18.47 9.94 -3.50
CA ARG A 38 -18.58 8.67 -2.75
C ARG A 38 -18.20 8.88 -1.29
N ASP A 39 -19.09 8.45 -0.39
CA ASP A 39 -18.88 8.45 1.06
C ASP A 39 -17.98 7.28 1.51
N ILE A 40 -16.72 7.34 1.08
CA ILE A 40 -15.68 6.37 1.41
C ILE A 40 -14.38 7.14 1.64
N ASP A 41 -13.78 6.96 2.81
CA ASP A 41 -12.50 7.58 3.14
C ASP A 41 -11.32 6.71 2.73
N VAL A 42 -10.15 7.32 2.57
CA VAL A 42 -8.91 6.63 2.26
C VAL A 42 -7.95 6.79 3.42
N VAL A 43 -7.43 5.68 3.92
CA VAL A 43 -6.54 5.64 5.07
C VAL A 43 -5.24 4.95 4.68
N LEU A 44 -4.12 5.61 4.95
CA LEU A 44 -2.80 5.00 4.86
C LEU A 44 -2.55 4.13 6.08
N THR A 45 -1.95 2.97 5.87
CA THR A 45 -1.67 2.06 6.97
C THR A 45 -0.35 1.31 6.79
N SER A 46 0.19 0.86 7.91
CA SER A 46 1.38 0.04 8.03
C SER A 46 1.29 -0.75 9.35
N THR A 47 2.25 -1.65 9.62
CA THR A 47 2.51 -2.06 11.01
C THR A 47 3.03 -0.86 11.81
N LEU A 48 2.93 -0.91 13.14
CA LEU A 48 3.47 0.10 14.08
C LEU A 48 4.89 0.57 13.68
N GLU A 49 5.79 -0.38 13.43
CA GLU A 49 7.18 -0.09 13.01
C GLU A 49 7.28 0.75 11.73
N GLY A 50 6.39 0.54 10.76
CA GLY A 50 6.45 1.21 9.46
C GLY A 50 5.69 2.55 9.41
N ILE A 51 4.86 2.86 10.41
CA ILE A 51 4.16 4.15 10.52
C ILE A 51 5.16 5.32 10.54
N GLU A 52 6.25 5.17 11.29
CA GLU A 52 7.31 6.19 11.37
C GLU A 52 7.96 6.46 10.01
N ARG A 53 7.93 5.49 9.08
CA ARG A 53 8.47 5.71 7.73
C ARG A 53 7.57 6.62 6.89
N PHE A 54 6.24 6.55 7.06
CA PHE A 54 5.34 7.52 6.48
C PHE A 54 5.56 8.93 7.05
N LYS A 55 5.68 9.05 8.38
CA LYS A 55 5.96 10.33 9.06
C LYS A 55 7.32 10.93 8.67
N SER A 56 8.30 10.10 8.30
CA SER A 56 9.59 10.57 7.78
C SER A 56 9.56 11.08 6.33
N LEU A 57 8.44 10.86 5.63
CA LEU A 57 8.26 11.18 4.21
C LEU A 57 7.34 12.37 3.99
N TYR A 58 6.34 12.53 4.86
CA TYR A 58 5.29 13.53 4.74
C TYR A 58 5.10 14.26 6.05
N ASP A 59 4.64 15.50 5.99
CA ASP A 59 4.37 16.30 7.18
C ASP A 59 3.20 15.69 7.96
N SER A 60 3.46 15.35 9.22
CA SER A 60 2.48 14.75 10.13
C SER A 60 1.70 15.85 10.86
N ILE A 61 0.37 15.73 10.88
CA ILE A 61 -0.55 16.62 11.58
C ILE A 61 -1.18 15.83 12.72
N ASP A 62 -0.96 16.28 13.96
CA ASP A 62 -1.43 15.67 15.21
C ASP A 62 -1.11 14.17 15.37
N GLY A 63 -0.12 13.66 14.62
CA GLY A 63 0.28 12.25 14.61
C GLY A 63 -0.67 11.30 13.88
N MET A 64 -1.87 11.76 13.52
CA MET A 64 -2.96 10.94 12.96
C MET A 64 -3.22 11.17 11.47
N PHE A 65 -2.72 12.28 10.92
CA PHE A 65 -2.89 12.65 9.52
C PHE A 65 -1.55 12.99 8.87
N LEU A 66 -1.45 12.73 7.58
CA LEU A 66 -0.34 13.16 6.73
C LEU A 66 -0.84 14.20 5.74
N SER A 67 -0.05 15.25 5.53
CA SER A 67 -0.23 16.17 4.42
C SER A 67 0.49 15.63 3.18
N ILE A 68 -0.27 15.20 2.18
CA ILE A 68 0.26 14.71 0.91
C ILE A 68 -0.23 15.65 -0.19
N GLU A 69 0.67 16.53 -0.66
CA GLU A 69 0.38 17.57 -1.65
C GLU A 69 -0.85 18.44 -1.27
N GLY A 70 -0.93 18.81 0.02
CA GLY A 70 -2.02 19.65 0.54
C GLY A 70 -3.31 18.89 0.87
N LEU A 71 -3.38 17.58 0.60
CA LEU A 71 -4.48 16.73 1.02
C LEU A 71 -4.17 16.06 2.36
N GLN A 72 -5.09 16.14 3.32
CA GLN A 72 -4.99 15.43 4.58
C GLN A 72 -5.48 13.99 4.40
N ILE A 73 -4.60 13.02 4.64
CA ILE A 73 -4.90 11.59 4.57
C ILE A 73 -4.63 10.98 5.94
N GLN A 74 -5.62 10.26 6.48
CA GLN A 74 -5.48 9.62 7.79
C GLN A 74 -4.40 8.52 7.74
N LEU A 75 -3.66 8.36 8.84
CA LEU A 75 -2.62 7.36 9.02
C LEU A 75 -2.91 6.56 10.30
N VAL A 76 -3.05 5.24 10.17
CA VAL A 76 -3.33 4.35 11.32
C VAL A 76 -2.53 3.06 11.21
N ALA A 77 -1.95 2.60 12.31
CA ALA A 77 -1.31 1.29 12.38
C ALA A 77 -2.35 0.17 12.30
N LEU A 78 -2.05 -0.94 11.63
CA LEU A 78 -2.95 -2.10 11.55
C LEU A 78 -3.31 -2.63 12.95
N GLU A 79 -2.35 -2.58 13.88
CA GLU A 79 -2.50 -3.01 15.27
C GLU A 79 -3.47 -2.13 16.08
N GLU A 80 -3.66 -0.88 15.68
CA GLU A 80 -4.48 0.13 16.37
C GLU A 80 -5.80 0.41 15.63
N PHE A 81 -6.04 -0.28 14.51
CA PHE A 81 -7.18 0.00 13.65
C PHE A 81 -8.50 -0.47 14.29
N ASP A 82 -9.42 0.47 14.52
CA ASP A 82 -10.74 0.14 15.08
C ASP A 82 -11.70 -0.44 14.03
N ALA A 83 -11.71 -1.77 13.95
CA ALA A 83 -12.59 -2.53 13.09
C ALA A 83 -14.08 -2.52 13.52
N HIS A 84 -14.44 -1.85 14.62
CA HIS A 84 -15.84 -1.70 15.06
C HIS A 84 -16.51 -0.47 14.46
N HIS A 85 -15.73 0.61 14.28
CA HIS A 85 -16.18 1.89 13.73
C HIS A 85 -16.06 1.95 12.20
N TYR A 86 -15.02 1.32 11.65
CA TYR A 86 -14.74 1.30 10.23
C TYR A 86 -15.18 0.02 9.54
N GLU A 87 -15.79 0.18 8.37
CA GLU A 87 -16.03 -0.90 7.42
C GLU A 87 -14.97 -0.80 6.31
N VAL A 88 -13.99 -1.71 6.33
CA VAL A 88 -12.98 -1.79 5.27
C VAL A 88 -13.63 -2.37 4.02
N VAL A 89 -13.84 -1.54 2.99
CA VAL A 89 -14.45 -1.97 1.71
C VAL A 89 -13.42 -2.39 0.68
N ALA A 90 -12.18 -1.91 0.80
CA ALA A 90 -11.07 -2.35 -0.01
C ALA A 90 -9.75 -2.29 0.77
N PHE A 91 -8.87 -3.24 0.49
CA PHE A 91 -7.51 -3.28 1.03
C PHE A 91 -6.51 -3.37 -0.13
N ILE A 92 -5.63 -2.36 -0.23
CA ILE A 92 -4.68 -2.21 -1.33
C ILE A 92 -3.27 -2.35 -0.78
N GLU A 93 -2.58 -3.40 -1.19
CA GLU A 93 -1.20 -3.65 -0.79
C GLU A 93 -0.22 -3.03 -1.81
N ALA A 94 0.32 -1.85 -1.50
CA ALA A 94 1.25 -1.11 -2.36
C ALA A 94 2.71 -1.59 -2.23
N ASN A 95 2.93 -2.88 -1.97
CA ASN A 95 4.23 -3.40 -1.56
C ASN A 95 5.02 -4.11 -2.64
N ARG A 96 6.33 -3.87 -2.62
CA ARG A 96 7.38 -4.69 -3.25
C ARG A 96 8.18 -5.49 -2.24
N CYS A 97 8.10 -5.15 -0.95
CA CYS A 97 9.11 -5.56 0.02
C CYS A 97 8.56 -6.44 1.16
N LYS A 98 7.58 -5.97 1.95
CA LYS A 98 7.04 -6.72 3.10
C LYS A 98 5.51 -6.79 3.04
N HIS A 99 4.97 -8.01 2.99
CA HIS A 99 3.53 -8.26 3.00
C HIS A 99 2.86 -7.82 4.30
N ALA A 100 1.56 -7.52 4.26
CA ALA A 100 0.80 -7.26 5.47
C ALA A 100 0.66 -8.53 6.32
N PRO A 101 0.73 -8.46 7.67
CA PRO A 101 0.52 -9.64 8.51
C PRO A 101 -0.91 -10.18 8.35
N ALA A 102 -1.05 -11.43 7.89
CA ALA A 102 -2.35 -12.02 7.55
C ALA A 102 -3.37 -11.97 8.69
N GLU A 103 -2.94 -12.21 9.93
CA GLU A 103 -3.83 -12.20 11.10
C GLU A 103 -4.37 -10.79 11.40
N LEU A 104 -3.55 -9.75 11.29
CA LEU A 104 -4.01 -8.37 11.47
C LEU A 104 -5.02 -7.98 10.38
N ILE A 105 -4.78 -8.41 9.14
CA ILE A 105 -5.69 -8.15 8.02
C ILE A 105 -7.03 -8.85 8.23
N LYS A 106 -7.03 -10.13 8.60
CA LYS A 106 -8.28 -10.88 8.89
C LYS A 106 -9.13 -10.16 9.94
N ASN A 107 -8.50 -9.58 10.96
CA ASN A 107 -9.21 -8.89 12.03
C ASN A 107 -9.95 -7.64 11.56
N ILE A 108 -9.40 -6.91 10.60
CA ILE A 108 -9.96 -5.62 10.15
C ILE A 108 -10.84 -5.71 8.91
N LEU A 109 -10.69 -6.76 8.09
CA LEU A 109 -11.50 -6.91 6.88
C LEU A 109 -13.00 -7.05 7.20
N SER A 110 -13.82 -6.52 6.29
CA SER A 110 -15.26 -6.74 6.23
C SER A 110 -15.57 -7.98 5.40
N PRO A 111 -16.60 -8.80 5.75
CA PRO A 111 -17.17 -9.80 4.86
C PRO A 111 -17.59 -9.24 3.50
N HIS A 112 -17.91 -7.95 3.45
CA HIS A 112 -18.33 -7.22 2.26
C HIS A 112 -17.18 -6.52 1.54
N SER A 113 -15.92 -6.75 1.93
CA SER A 113 -14.76 -6.16 1.23
C SER A 113 -14.81 -6.58 -0.25
N GLU A 114 -14.95 -5.60 -1.13
CA GLU A 114 -15.17 -5.81 -2.57
C GLU A 114 -13.86 -6.03 -3.32
N LEU A 115 -12.75 -5.55 -2.74
CA LEU A 115 -11.48 -5.47 -3.46
C LEU A 115 -10.29 -5.70 -2.53
N PHE A 116 -9.56 -6.78 -2.80
CA PHE A 116 -8.26 -7.04 -2.20
C PHE A 116 -7.21 -7.05 -3.30
N ILE A 117 -6.32 -6.07 -3.30
CA ILE A 117 -5.35 -5.88 -4.38
C ILE A 117 -3.95 -6.11 -3.89
N LEU A 118 -3.26 -6.97 -4.63
CA LEU A 118 -1.89 -7.35 -4.36
C LEU A 118 -0.95 -6.81 -5.42
N ASN A 119 0.15 -6.24 -4.93
CA ASN A 119 1.38 -6.05 -5.68
C ASN A 119 1.29 -4.93 -6.73
N ALA A 120 1.08 -3.71 -6.24
CA ALA A 120 1.02 -2.54 -7.09
C ALA A 120 2.27 -2.39 -7.97
N ALA A 121 3.48 -2.80 -7.59
CA ALA A 121 4.66 -2.40 -8.35
C ALA A 121 5.32 -3.50 -9.19
N ASP A 122 5.21 -3.35 -10.51
CA ASP A 122 6.11 -3.79 -11.59
C ASP A 122 7.00 -5.03 -11.36
N ARG A 123 6.38 -6.16 -10.97
CA ARG A 123 7.01 -7.49 -11.06
C ARG A 123 6.66 -8.15 -12.40
N GLU A 124 7.44 -9.16 -12.79
CA GLU A 124 7.17 -9.96 -13.99
C GLU A 124 5.72 -10.46 -13.98
N ILE A 125 5.06 -10.39 -15.14
CA ILE A 125 3.77 -11.04 -15.35
C ILE A 125 4.03 -12.55 -15.28
N ARG A 126 3.83 -13.13 -14.11
CA ARG A 126 3.81 -14.59 -13.91
C ARG A 126 2.37 -15.08 -13.97
N PRO A 127 2.16 -16.36 -14.33
CA PRO A 127 0.84 -16.96 -14.25
C PRO A 127 0.20 -16.75 -12.87
N ARG A 128 -1.12 -16.55 -12.84
CA ARG A 128 -1.89 -16.24 -11.63
C ARG A 128 -1.63 -17.27 -10.53
N GLU A 129 -1.47 -18.53 -10.90
CA GLU A 129 -1.25 -19.68 -10.02
C GLU A 129 0.01 -19.49 -9.16
N HIS A 130 1.11 -19.06 -9.77
CA HIS A 130 2.37 -18.83 -9.06
C HIS A 130 2.28 -17.68 -8.06
N TYR A 131 1.47 -16.65 -8.35
CA TYR A 131 1.24 -15.58 -7.39
C TYR A 131 0.38 -16.07 -6.23
N ILE A 132 -0.68 -16.83 -6.48
CA ILE A 132 -1.52 -17.42 -5.43
C ILE A 132 -0.67 -18.29 -4.50
N GLU A 133 0.26 -19.09 -5.04
CA GLU A 133 1.20 -19.87 -4.24
C GLU A 133 2.10 -18.99 -3.36
N ASN A 134 2.72 -17.95 -3.92
CA ASN A 134 3.54 -17.02 -3.15
C ASN A 134 2.75 -16.29 -2.06
N ILE A 135 1.55 -15.83 -2.39
CA ILE A 135 0.66 -15.15 -1.45
C ILE A 135 0.28 -16.11 -0.31
N ASN A 136 -0.07 -17.36 -0.60
CA ASN A 136 -0.36 -18.36 0.42
C ASN A 136 0.86 -18.67 1.29
N HIS A 137 2.08 -18.53 0.77
CA HIS A 137 3.31 -18.68 1.55
C HIS A 137 3.51 -17.52 2.54
N PHE A 138 3.32 -16.28 2.10
CA PHE A 138 3.56 -15.10 2.96
C PHE A 138 2.36 -14.69 3.83
N GLN A 139 1.15 -15.02 3.40
CA GLN A 139 -0.12 -14.66 4.02
C GLN A 139 -1.09 -15.86 4.02
N PRO A 140 -0.77 -16.92 4.79
CA PRO A 140 -1.50 -18.18 4.72
C PRO A 140 -2.97 -18.05 5.13
N GLY A 141 -3.86 -18.60 4.29
CA GLY A 141 -5.30 -18.68 4.55
C GLY A 141 -6.06 -17.35 4.52
N LEU A 142 -5.39 -16.22 4.26
CA LEU A 142 -6.05 -14.91 4.16
C LEU A 142 -7.04 -14.87 2.99
N TYR A 143 -6.73 -15.57 1.89
CA TYR A 143 -7.46 -15.44 0.62
C TYR A 143 -8.42 -16.58 0.34
N THR A 144 -8.43 -17.62 1.16
CA THR A 144 -9.31 -18.78 1.01
C THR A 144 -10.80 -18.40 1.02
N TYR A 145 -11.12 -17.19 1.51
CA TYR A 145 -12.47 -16.65 1.65
C TYR A 145 -12.88 -15.67 0.53
N PHE A 146 -11.97 -15.29 -0.36
CA PHE A 146 -12.22 -14.35 -1.45
C PHE A 146 -12.04 -15.07 -2.78
N PRO A 147 -13.12 -15.63 -3.38
CA PRO A 147 -12.99 -16.45 -4.60
C PRO A 147 -12.46 -15.64 -5.79
N ASP A 148 -12.73 -14.33 -5.81
CA ASP A 148 -12.34 -13.39 -6.87
C ASP A 148 -11.18 -12.49 -6.40
N VAL A 149 -9.99 -13.05 -6.15
CA VAL A 149 -8.80 -12.22 -5.90
C VAL A 149 -8.36 -11.55 -7.21
N HIS A 150 -8.44 -10.22 -7.23
CA HIS A 150 -7.89 -9.38 -8.29
C HIS A 150 -6.39 -9.15 -8.07
N ILE A 151 -5.57 -9.86 -8.82
CA ILE A 151 -4.12 -9.60 -8.89
C ILE A 151 -3.92 -8.52 -9.94
N LEU A 152 -3.62 -7.30 -9.48
CA LEU A 152 -3.49 -6.13 -10.34
C LEU A 152 -2.06 -5.60 -10.27
N TYR A 153 -1.60 -5.02 -11.37
CA TYR A 153 -0.25 -4.47 -11.46
C TYR A 153 -0.30 -3.02 -11.89
N THR A 154 0.38 -2.13 -11.18
CA THR A 154 0.67 -0.76 -11.67
C THR A 154 1.90 -0.79 -12.55
N GLY A 155 2.04 0.24 -13.39
CA GLY A 155 3.15 0.40 -14.29
C GLY A 155 2.69 0.71 -15.71
N LEU A 156 3.63 0.53 -16.62
CA LEU A 156 3.45 0.76 -18.06
C LEU A 156 2.96 -0.53 -18.74
N GLY A 157 1.98 -0.42 -19.63
CA GLY A 157 1.53 -1.52 -20.51
C GLY A 157 0.03 -1.80 -20.48
N VAL A 158 -0.45 -2.50 -21.52
CA VAL A 158 -1.88 -2.73 -21.82
C VAL A 158 -2.60 -3.56 -20.74
N GLY A 159 -1.89 -4.37 -19.96
CA GLY A 159 -2.44 -5.17 -18.86
C GLY A 159 -2.20 -4.58 -17.46
N ARG A 160 -1.72 -3.34 -17.36
CA ARG A 160 -1.46 -2.67 -16.08
C ARG A 160 -2.63 -1.74 -15.75
N ILE A 161 -2.88 -1.52 -14.46
CA ILE A 161 -3.91 -0.57 -13.99
C ILE A 161 -3.48 0.90 -14.18
N GLY A 162 -2.25 1.14 -14.63
CA GLY A 162 -1.68 2.47 -14.90
C GLY A 162 -0.65 2.90 -13.86
N LEU A 163 -0.40 4.21 -13.80
CA LEU A 163 0.44 4.87 -12.81
C LEU A 163 -0.39 5.83 -11.93
N PRO A 164 0.05 6.09 -10.68
CA PRO A 164 -0.46 7.23 -9.94
C PRO A 164 -0.20 8.53 -10.72
N SER A 165 -0.92 9.60 -10.37
CA SER A 165 -0.71 10.92 -10.94
C SER A 165 0.70 11.42 -10.60
N ILE A 166 1.48 11.72 -11.63
CA ILE A 166 2.82 12.30 -11.54
C ILE A 166 2.70 13.76 -12.02
N PRO A 167 2.72 14.76 -11.12
CA PRO A 167 2.65 16.17 -11.50
C PRO A 167 3.92 16.57 -12.27
N ALA A 168 3.83 17.56 -13.15
CA ALA A 168 5.04 18.16 -13.73
C ALA A 168 5.75 19.00 -12.67
N SER A 169 7.06 19.17 -12.79
CA SER A 169 7.84 20.02 -11.87
C SER A 169 7.34 21.46 -11.80
N SER A 170 6.74 21.97 -12.88
CA SER A 170 6.08 23.29 -12.93
C SER A 170 4.83 23.39 -12.04
N ASP A 171 4.19 22.27 -11.74
CA ASP A 171 2.94 22.21 -10.98
C ASP A 171 3.21 21.98 -9.48
N LEU A 172 4.47 21.81 -9.09
CA LEU A 172 4.86 21.56 -7.71
C LEU A 172 4.87 22.85 -6.89
N PRO A 173 4.69 22.76 -5.56
CA PRO A 173 4.86 23.91 -4.66
C PRO A 173 6.22 24.58 -4.83
N SER A 174 6.26 25.89 -4.59
CA SER A 174 7.51 26.65 -4.53
C SER A 174 8.37 26.17 -3.37
N LEU A 175 9.68 26.17 -3.58
CA LEU A 175 10.65 25.83 -2.55
C LEU A 175 10.75 26.96 -1.53
N ASN A 176 11.05 26.59 -0.28
CA ASN A 176 11.49 27.58 0.70
C ASN A 176 12.99 27.90 0.51
N ALA A 177 13.47 28.96 1.16
CA ALA A 177 14.85 29.43 1.00
C ALA A 177 15.91 28.37 1.35
N GLU A 178 15.64 27.48 2.33
CA GLU A 178 16.59 26.42 2.72
C GLU A 178 16.68 25.31 1.67
N GLU A 179 15.58 25.03 0.98
CA GLU A 179 15.52 24.06 -0.11
C GLU A 179 16.14 24.62 -1.40
N GLU A 180 15.90 25.89 -1.73
CA GLU A 180 16.47 26.53 -2.92
C GLU A 180 18.01 26.54 -2.91
N VAL A 181 18.62 26.76 -1.74
CA VAL A 181 20.09 26.79 -1.60
C VAL A 181 20.73 25.43 -1.91
N LYS A 182 19.97 24.32 -1.84
CA LYS A 182 20.48 22.98 -2.17
C LYS A 182 20.63 22.75 -3.68
N ILE A 183 20.04 23.61 -4.52
CA ILE A 183 20.08 23.46 -5.98
C ILE A 183 21.25 24.27 -6.55
N PRO A 184 22.19 23.64 -7.26
CA PRO A 184 23.29 24.35 -7.92
C PRO A 184 22.79 25.36 -8.96
N LYS A 185 23.45 26.51 -9.03
CA LYS A 185 23.12 27.59 -9.99
C LYS A 185 23.86 27.48 -11.33
N HIS A 186 24.81 26.56 -11.43
CA HIS A 186 25.60 26.29 -12.64
C HIS A 186 25.19 24.95 -13.25
N PRO A 187 25.50 24.66 -14.53
CA PRO A 187 25.17 23.36 -15.13
C PRO A 187 25.71 22.20 -14.30
N PHE A 188 24.82 21.30 -13.89
CA PHE A 188 25.17 20.18 -13.01
C PHE A 188 24.49 18.89 -13.46
N GLY A 189 25.14 17.76 -13.13
CA GLY A 189 24.56 16.44 -13.34
C GLY A 189 23.87 15.94 -12.07
N LEU A 190 22.81 15.18 -12.21
CA LEU A 190 22.00 14.72 -11.09
C LEU A 190 21.87 13.20 -11.07
N MET A 191 22.02 12.60 -9.89
CA MET A 191 22.07 11.16 -9.73
C MET A 191 21.25 10.66 -8.55
N TYR A 192 20.26 9.81 -8.85
CA TYR A 192 19.42 9.10 -7.89
C TYR A 192 19.86 7.65 -7.78
N LEU A 193 20.71 7.37 -6.78
CA LEU A 193 21.43 6.11 -6.69
C LEU A 193 21.27 5.46 -5.31
N SER A 194 21.01 4.16 -5.31
CA SER A 194 21.09 3.34 -4.10
C SER A 194 21.49 1.93 -4.50
N GLY A 195 22.42 1.32 -3.79
CA GLY A 195 22.90 -0.02 -4.12
C GLY A 195 24.31 -0.26 -3.65
N ASP A 196 24.96 -1.24 -4.28
CA ASP A 196 26.36 -1.54 -4.03
C ASP A 196 27.26 -0.34 -4.43
N PRO A 197 28.14 0.14 -3.55
CA PRO A 197 28.98 1.32 -3.81
C PRO A 197 29.90 1.18 -5.03
N GLU A 198 30.40 -0.02 -5.34
CA GLU A 198 31.37 -0.24 -6.42
C GLU A 198 30.67 -0.25 -7.78
N TYR A 199 29.51 -0.92 -7.86
CA TYR A 199 28.64 -0.84 -9.03
C TYR A 199 28.17 0.60 -9.26
N CYS A 200 27.70 1.28 -8.22
CA CYS A 200 27.24 2.67 -8.33
C CYS A 200 28.40 3.59 -8.75
N GLY A 201 29.59 3.45 -8.17
CA GLY A 201 30.79 4.19 -8.57
C GLY A 201 31.12 4.02 -10.05
N SER A 202 30.94 2.82 -10.60
CA SER A 202 31.11 2.56 -12.03
C SER A 202 30.08 3.30 -12.88
N VAL A 203 28.80 3.27 -12.50
CA VAL A 203 27.72 3.99 -13.21
C VAL A 203 27.97 5.51 -13.16
N ILE A 204 28.34 6.04 -11.99
CA ILE A 204 28.67 7.45 -11.79
C ILE A 204 29.81 7.87 -12.71
N ALA A 205 30.91 7.10 -12.75
CA ALA A 205 32.05 7.40 -13.61
C ALA A 205 31.65 7.46 -15.09
N GLN A 206 30.83 6.54 -15.58
CA GLN A 206 30.36 6.56 -16.97
C GLN A 206 29.49 7.79 -17.28
N TYR A 207 28.60 8.15 -16.34
CA TYR A 207 27.77 9.33 -16.47
C TYR A 207 28.59 10.62 -16.48
N MET A 208 29.56 10.74 -15.57
CA MET A 208 30.48 11.88 -15.51
C MET A 208 31.32 11.98 -16.79
N GLN A 209 31.86 10.85 -17.26
CA GLN A 209 32.62 10.82 -18.51
C GLN A 209 31.74 11.30 -19.68
N MET A 210 30.49 10.83 -19.74
CA MET A 210 29.52 11.14 -20.81
C MET A 210 29.11 12.61 -20.83
N THR A 211 28.85 13.19 -19.68
CA THR A 211 28.30 14.55 -19.55
C THR A 211 29.37 15.63 -19.42
N ASN A 212 30.51 15.31 -18.80
CA ASN A 212 31.65 16.21 -18.61
C ASN A 212 31.25 17.58 -18.01
N LEU A 213 30.40 17.54 -16.99
CA LEU A 213 29.90 18.70 -16.26
C LEU A 213 30.86 19.09 -15.10
N PRO A 214 30.86 20.36 -14.68
CA PRO A 214 31.73 20.85 -13.62
C PRO A 214 31.30 20.41 -12.22
N GLU A 215 30.01 20.14 -12.00
CA GLU A 215 29.44 19.80 -10.71
C GLU A 215 28.41 18.67 -10.85
N TYR A 216 28.32 17.84 -9.81
CA TYR A 216 27.32 16.77 -9.72
C TYR A 216 26.66 16.73 -8.34
N VAL A 217 25.39 16.37 -8.32
CA VAL A 217 24.63 16.13 -7.10
C VAL A 217 24.21 14.67 -7.04
N LEU A 218 24.55 14.01 -5.93
CA LEU A 218 24.17 12.63 -5.66
C LEU A 218 23.17 12.59 -4.51
N VAL A 219 22.01 12.01 -4.79
CA VAL A 219 20.95 11.79 -3.81
C VAL A 219 20.74 10.30 -3.58
N GLY A 220 20.85 9.85 -2.33
CA GLY A 220 20.54 8.49 -1.92
C GLY A 220 21.51 7.89 -0.90
N GLY A 221 21.32 6.61 -0.59
CA GLY A 221 21.96 5.92 0.56
C GLY A 221 23.48 5.67 0.47
N LEU A 222 24.16 6.29 -0.49
CA LEU A 222 25.61 6.14 -0.70
C LEU A 222 26.45 7.11 0.14
N VAL A 223 25.82 8.07 0.85
CA VAL A 223 26.55 9.05 1.68
C VAL A 223 27.47 8.37 2.70
N HIS A 224 27.01 7.28 3.31
CA HIS A 224 27.80 6.51 4.27
C HIS A 224 28.95 5.70 3.64
N ASN A 225 28.98 5.58 2.31
CA ASN A 225 29.99 4.85 1.54
C ASN A 225 30.79 5.77 0.60
N LYS A 226 30.80 7.09 0.87
CA LYS A 226 31.42 8.11 0.01
C LYS A 226 32.83 7.74 -0.45
N ALA A 227 33.71 7.36 0.49
CA ALA A 227 35.10 7.02 0.17
C ALA A 227 35.23 5.85 -0.84
N LYS A 228 34.39 4.82 -0.71
CA LYS A 228 34.42 3.67 -1.62
C LYS A 228 33.90 4.05 -3.01
N VAL A 229 32.84 4.87 -3.06
CA VAL A 229 32.30 5.40 -4.33
C VAL A 229 33.34 6.26 -5.05
N GLU A 230 33.95 7.21 -4.35
CA GLU A 230 34.96 8.12 -4.91
C GLU A 230 36.22 7.38 -5.37
N ALA A 231 36.67 6.35 -4.64
CA ALA A 231 37.79 5.51 -5.07
C ALA A 231 37.53 4.85 -6.43
N THR A 232 36.34 4.26 -6.61
CA THR A 232 35.95 3.66 -7.89
C THR A 232 35.86 4.71 -9.00
N ILE A 233 35.34 5.91 -8.72
CA ILE A 233 35.25 7.00 -9.70
C ILE A 233 36.64 7.44 -10.15
N MET A 234 37.56 7.66 -9.20
CA MET A 234 38.93 8.08 -9.51
C MET A 234 39.68 7.05 -10.35
N GLU A 235 39.56 5.77 -10.01
CA GLU A 235 40.15 4.68 -10.79
C GLU A 235 39.64 4.68 -12.24
N ARG A 236 38.32 4.83 -12.42
CA ARG A 236 37.67 4.77 -13.74
C ARG A 236 37.91 6.00 -14.60
N LEU A 237 38.02 7.17 -13.98
CA LEU A 237 38.28 8.44 -14.67
C LEU A 237 39.78 8.74 -14.79
N LEU A 238 40.66 7.89 -14.23
CA LEU A 238 42.11 8.08 -14.17
C LEU A 238 42.48 9.42 -13.51
N LEU A 239 41.73 9.80 -12.46
CA LEU A 239 41.97 11.02 -11.70
C LEU A 239 43.01 10.76 -10.60
N ASN A 240 43.94 11.69 -10.45
CA ASN A 240 45.03 11.58 -9.47
C ASN A 240 44.77 12.36 -8.16
N ASN A 241 43.77 13.26 -8.11
CA ASN A 241 43.45 14.06 -6.92
C ASN A 241 41.93 14.13 -6.68
N PRO A 242 41.41 13.75 -5.49
CA PRO A 242 40.00 13.87 -5.13
C PRO A 242 39.46 15.31 -5.11
N GLU A 243 40.30 16.34 -4.94
CA GLU A 243 39.86 17.74 -4.98
C GLU A 243 39.31 18.16 -6.35
N SER A 244 39.59 17.37 -7.40
CA SER A 244 38.99 17.56 -8.72
C SER A 244 37.53 17.09 -8.81
N LEU A 245 37.04 16.34 -7.83
CA LEU A 245 35.66 15.83 -7.77
C LEU A 245 34.76 16.85 -7.08
N CYS A 246 33.92 17.53 -7.87
CA CYS A 246 32.84 18.36 -7.34
C CYS A 246 31.55 17.54 -7.27
N ILE A 247 31.37 16.80 -6.17
CA ILE A 247 30.14 16.02 -5.91
C ILE A 247 29.52 16.43 -4.57
N THR A 248 28.30 16.95 -4.62
CA THR A 248 27.48 17.25 -3.45
C THR A 248 26.63 16.03 -3.10
N TYR A 249 26.63 15.62 -1.82
CA TYR A 249 25.96 14.41 -1.35
C TYR A 249 24.76 14.74 -0.47
N HIS A 250 23.60 14.17 -0.79
CA HIS A 250 22.41 14.21 0.05
C HIS A 250 21.92 12.79 0.33
N GLN A 251 21.70 12.47 1.61
CA GLN A 251 21.14 11.17 2.00
C GLN A 251 19.68 11.06 1.52
N THR A 252 18.90 12.12 1.74
CA THR A 252 17.52 12.26 1.27
C THR A 252 17.20 13.73 0.99
N LEU A 253 16.28 13.98 0.07
CA LEU A 253 15.65 15.29 -0.17
C LEU A 253 14.13 15.13 -0.13
N SER A 254 13.41 16.23 0.09
CA SER A 254 11.97 16.25 -0.16
C SER A 254 11.70 15.97 -1.64
N ASN A 255 10.56 15.36 -1.97
CA ASN A 255 10.22 15.07 -3.37
C ASN A 255 10.18 16.38 -4.18
N VAL A 256 9.63 17.45 -3.61
CA VAL A 256 9.55 18.78 -4.23
C VAL A 256 10.94 19.33 -4.56
N THR A 257 11.88 19.34 -3.61
CA THR A 257 13.28 19.78 -3.87
C THR A 257 13.93 18.94 -4.95
N MET A 258 13.75 17.62 -4.88
CA MET A 258 14.34 16.67 -5.82
C MET A 258 13.86 16.92 -7.26
N ARG A 259 12.55 17.11 -7.46
CA ARG A 259 11.95 17.35 -8.76
C ARG A 259 12.36 18.71 -9.35
N HIS A 260 12.40 19.77 -8.54
CA HIS A 260 12.94 21.07 -8.96
C HIS A 260 14.42 20.98 -9.35
N MET A 261 15.21 20.21 -8.59
CA MET A 261 16.61 19.95 -8.91
C MET A 261 16.77 19.17 -10.22
N ALA A 262 15.94 18.15 -10.46
CA ALA A 262 15.93 17.40 -11.73
C ALA A 262 15.57 18.28 -12.93
N ALA A 263 14.54 19.11 -12.78
CA ALA A 263 14.11 20.03 -13.83
C ALA A 263 15.23 21.00 -14.25
N GLN A 264 16.03 21.46 -13.30
CA GLN A 264 17.15 22.39 -13.52
C GLN A 264 18.47 21.71 -13.91
N SER A 265 18.62 20.40 -13.67
CA SER A 265 19.83 19.67 -14.01
C SER A 265 19.97 19.42 -15.51
N HIS A 266 21.14 18.90 -15.91
CA HIS A 266 21.39 18.38 -17.24
C HIS A 266 20.26 17.46 -17.76
N ARG A 267 20.03 17.45 -19.09
CA ARG A 267 18.94 16.69 -19.73
C ARG A 267 18.96 15.21 -19.38
N VAL A 268 20.15 14.63 -19.30
CA VAL A 268 20.35 13.24 -18.88
C VAL A 268 20.57 13.21 -17.38
N VAL A 269 19.78 12.41 -16.66
CA VAL A 269 19.85 12.22 -15.20
C VAL A 269 20.05 10.75 -14.87
N VAL A 270 20.77 10.42 -13.81
CA VAL A 270 20.92 9.02 -13.39
C VAL A 270 19.79 8.64 -12.45
N SER A 271 19.14 7.49 -12.68
CA SER A 271 18.07 6.98 -11.81
C SER A 271 18.14 5.47 -11.74
N MET A 272 18.00 4.90 -10.54
CA MET A 272 17.89 3.46 -10.31
C MET A 272 16.50 3.04 -9.79
N GLY A 273 15.62 4.00 -9.52
CA GLY A 273 14.26 3.76 -9.07
C GLY A 273 13.26 3.86 -10.22
N VAL A 274 12.20 3.05 -10.19
CA VAL A 274 11.10 3.16 -11.17
C VAL A 274 10.44 4.54 -11.08
N MET A 275 10.04 4.96 -9.87
CA MET A 275 9.31 6.22 -9.69
C MET A 275 10.16 7.43 -10.13
N SER A 276 11.42 7.52 -9.67
CA SER A 276 12.35 8.59 -10.09
C SER A 276 12.61 8.60 -11.59
N THR A 277 12.52 7.45 -12.27
CA THR A 277 12.62 7.37 -13.73
C THR A 277 11.37 7.92 -14.42
N LEU A 278 10.19 7.57 -13.90
CA LEU A 278 8.90 8.07 -14.42
C LEU A 278 8.73 9.58 -14.15
N GLU A 279 9.19 10.07 -12.99
CA GLU A 279 9.26 11.49 -12.67
C GLU A 279 10.21 12.23 -13.62
N ALA A 280 11.38 11.65 -13.91
CA ALA A 280 12.30 12.20 -14.90
C ALA A 280 11.68 12.24 -16.31
N PHE A 281 10.93 11.21 -16.72
CA PHE A 281 10.17 11.25 -17.97
C PHE A 281 9.18 12.41 -17.99
N ARG A 282 8.50 12.66 -16.87
CA ARG A 282 7.49 13.72 -16.75
C ARG A 282 8.09 15.12 -16.91
N ASP A 283 9.34 15.30 -16.49
CA ASP A 283 10.10 16.56 -16.59
C ASP A 283 11.02 16.64 -17.81
N ASP A 284 10.69 15.92 -18.88
CA ASP A 284 11.42 15.92 -20.16
C ASP A 284 12.90 15.50 -20.06
N LYS A 285 13.26 14.76 -19.00
CA LYS A 285 14.61 14.23 -18.80
C LYS A 285 14.75 12.84 -19.42
N LEU A 286 16.00 12.51 -19.72
CA LEU A 286 16.42 11.21 -20.23
C LEU A 286 17.15 10.44 -19.12
N PRO A 287 16.54 9.38 -18.56
CA PRO A 287 17.18 8.59 -17.51
C PRO A 287 18.32 7.75 -18.06
N PHE A 288 19.49 7.86 -17.45
CA PHE A 288 20.58 6.90 -17.55
C PHE A 288 20.32 5.79 -16.53
N TYR A 289 19.52 4.81 -16.92
CA TYR A 289 19.01 3.73 -16.07
C TYR A 289 19.88 2.47 -16.23
N HIS A 290 21.00 2.43 -15.54
CA HIS A 290 21.90 1.27 -15.53
C HIS A 290 21.79 0.56 -14.19
N PHE A 291 20.72 -0.22 -14.03
CA PHE A 291 20.46 -0.95 -12.80
C PHE A 291 19.90 -2.34 -13.06
N ASN A 292 20.59 -3.35 -12.50
CA ASN A 292 20.26 -4.76 -12.73
C ASN A 292 19.17 -5.31 -11.81
N SER A 293 18.73 -4.59 -10.78
CA SER A 293 17.75 -5.14 -9.83
C SER A 293 16.30 -5.02 -10.31
N ASN A 294 16.04 -4.28 -11.40
CA ASN A 294 14.70 -4.19 -11.99
C ASN A 294 14.74 -4.27 -13.52
N ILE A 295 15.15 -5.45 -14.00
CA ILE A 295 15.23 -5.79 -15.43
C ILE A 295 13.86 -5.78 -16.10
N THR A 296 12.79 -6.11 -15.36
CA THR A 296 11.42 -6.16 -15.87
C THR A 296 10.93 -4.78 -16.29
N PHE A 297 11.18 -3.76 -15.48
CA PHE A 297 10.88 -2.38 -15.84
C PHE A 297 11.59 -1.96 -17.12
N ALA A 298 12.92 -2.16 -17.20
CA ALA A 298 13.71 -1.80 -18.37
C ALA A 298 13.24 -2.52 -19.65
N LYS A 299 12.90 -3.82 -19.56
CA LYS A 299 12.33 -4.57 -20.68
C LYS A 299 10.96 -4.03 -21.10
N SER A 300 10.08 -3.78 -20.14
CA SER A 300 8.72 -3.27 -20.42
C SER A 300 8.76 -1.89 -21.05
N TYR A 301 9.65 -1.03 -20.57
CA TYR A 301 9.94 0.27 -21.17
C TYR A 301 10.44 0.13 -22.62
N LEU A 302 11.46 -0.68 -22.88
CA LEU A 302 11.98 -0.86 -24.24
C LEU A 302 10.93 -1.43 -25.20
N LEU A 303 10.07 -2.34 -24.74
CA LEU A 303 8.93 -2.84 -25.53
C LEU A 303 7.92 -1.73 -25.84
N ALA A 304 7.63 -0.86 -24.88
CA ALA A 304 6.74 0.28 -25.09
C ALA A 304 7.33 1.29 -26.10
N VAL A 305 8.61 1.63 -25.97
CA VAL A 305 9.35 2.47 -26.93
C VAL A 305 9.30 1.83 -28.32
N GLN A 306 9.59 0.53 -28.44
CA GLN A 306 9.53 -0.16 -29.72
C GLN A 306 8.14 -0.11 -30.35
N SER A 307 7.09 -0.33 -29.55
CA SER A 307 5.70 -0.31 -30.00
C SER A 307 5.31 1.07 -30.54
N LEU A 308 5.64 2.14 -29.81
CA LEU A 308 5.33 3.51 -30.22
C LEU A 308 6.16 3.94 -31.43
N CYS A 309 7.46 3.60 -31.47
CA CYS A 309 8.30 3.85 -32.64
C CYS A 309 7.75 3.18 -33.90
N ARG A 310 7.17 1.97 -33.79
CA ARG A 310 6.50 1.29 -34.91
C ARG A 310 5.17 1.93 -35.28
N ALA A 311 4.39 2.41 -34.31
CA ALA A 311 3.12 3.08 -34.56
C ALA A 311 3.28 4.43 -35.27
N MET A 312 4.46 5.07 -35.11
CA MET A 312 4.84 6.27 -35.84
C MET A 312 5.19 6.00 -37.33
N ASP A 313 5.20 4.74 -37.79
CA ASP A 313 5.60 4.37 -39.14
C ASP A 313 4.45 4.47 -40.17
N ALA A 314 4.60 5.41 -41.11
CA ALA A 314 4.00 5.34 -42.45
C ALA A 314 5.04 5.01 -43.55
N SER A 315 6.35 5.05 -43.24
CA SER A 315 7.46 4.70 -44.15
C SER A 315 8.74 4.47 -43.35
N GLU A 316 9.49 3.40 -43.63
CA GLU A 316 10.74 2.95 -42.97
C GLU A 316 11.72 4.08 -42.58
N ASN A 317 11.50 4.73 -41.44
CA ASN A 317 12.31 5.90 -41.06
C ASN A 317 13.49 5.47 -40.19
N LYS A 318 14.72 5.78 -40.64
CA LYS A 318 15.97 5.61 -39.87
C LYS A 318 15.88 6.28 -38.49
N MET A 319 15.05 7.32 -38.33
CA MET A 319 14.86 8.03 -37.07
C MET A 319 14.31 7.14 -35.94
N SER A 320 13.29 6.32 -36.20
CA SER A 320 12.68 5.43 -35.21
C SER A 320 13.69 4.41 -34.66
N GLN A 321 14.59 3.92 -35.52
CA GLN A 321 15.68 3.02 -35.13
C GLN A 321 16.74 3.72 -34.26
N LEU A 322 17.07 4.97 -34.57
CA LEU A 322 18.01 5.77 -33.76
C LEU A 322 17.44 6.07 -32.37
N ILE A 323 16.14 6.43 -32.29
CA ILE A 323 15.43 6.65 -31.02
C ILE A 323 15.43 5.37 -30.18
N PHE A 324 15.08 4.23 -30.78
CA PHE A 324 15.10 2.94 -30.08
C PHE A 324 16.52 2.55 -29.63
N SER A 325 17.54 2.82 -30.46
CA SER A 325 18.95 2.57 -30.10
C SER A 325 19.38 3.45 -28.92
N LEU A 326 19.03 4.74 -28.93
CA LEU A 326 19.29 5.65 -27.81
C LEU A 326 18.66 5.12 -26.52
N ALA A 327 17.39 4.72 -26.57
CA ALA A 327 16.69 4.12 -25.43
C ALA A 327 17.43 2.86 -24.92
N GLY A 328 17.88 1.99 -25.83
CA GLY A 328 18.63 0.77 -25.50
C GLY A 328 19.94 1.03 -24.77
N TYR A 329 20.69 2.07 -25.15
CA TYR A 329 21.91 2.46 -24.43
C TYR A 329 21.61 3.09 -23.06
N LEU A 330 20.58 3.94 -22.98
CA LEU A 330 20.17 4.58 -21.74
C LEU A 330 19.62 3.59 -20.69
N PHE A 331 18.98 2.49 -21.13
CA PHE A 331 18.38 1.46 -20.27
C PHE A 331 19.14 0.13 -20.31
N SER A 332 20.46 0.19 -20.49
CA SER A 332 21.32 -1.00 -20.48
C SER A 332 21.41 -1.59 -19.06
N ILE A 333 21.26 -2.90 -18.93
CA ILE A 333 21.35 -3.63 -17.64
C ILE A 333 22.81 -3.71 -17.14
N LYS A 334 23.78 -3.49 -18.03
CA LYS A 334 25.22 -3.56 -17.75
C LYS A 334 25.91 -2.24 -18.10
N PRO A 335 26.99 -1.89 -17.38
CA PRO A 335 27.87 -0.80 -17.76
C PRO A 335 28.28 -0.90 -19.24
N LEU A 336 28.30 0.23 -19.93
CA LEU A 336 28.61 0.28 -21.36
C LEU A 336 30.11 0.11 -21.63
N LYS A 337 30.47 -0.47 -22.78
CA LYS A 337 31.85 -0.40 -23.27
C LYS A 337 32.18 1.02 -23.75
N PRO A 338 33.45 1.43 -23.81
CA PRO A 338 33.84 2.77 -24.30
C PRO A 338 33.28 3.11 -25.69
N SER A 339 33.25 2.15 -26.62
CA SER A 339 32.66 2.35 -27.95
C SER A 339 31.15 2.63 -27.90
N GLN A 340 30.43 1.93 -27.02
CA GLN A 340 29.00 2.14 -26.82
C GLN A 340 28.71 3.47 -26.13
N LEU A 341 29.56 3.90 -25.20
CA LEU A 341 29.46 5.21 -24.57
C LEU A 341 29.65 6.34 -25.58
N ASN A 342 30.59 6.20 -26.51
CA ASN A 342 30.77 7.14 -27.61
C ASN A 342 29.56 7.18 -28.55
N GLN A 343 28.99 6.01 -28.89
CA GLN A 343 27.76 5.93 -29.68
C GLN A 343 26.58 6.61 -28.97
N LEU A 344 26.43 6.39 -27.67
CA LEU A 344 25.42 7.06 -26.85
C LEU A 344 25.58 8.58 -26.90
N ARG A 345 26.80 9.11 -26.76
CA ARG A 345 27.07 10.56 -26.91
C ARG A 345 26.68 11.08 -28.29
N SER A 346 27.06 10.37 -29.34
CA SER A 346 26.70 10.76 -30.71
C SER A 346 25.19 10.80 -30.91
N LEU A 347 24.44 9.84 -30.36
CA LEU A 347 22.97 9.83 -30.45
C LEU A 347 22.33 10.95 -29.62
N LEU A 348 22.83 11.22 -28.41
CA LEU A 348 22.34 12.32 -27.57
C LEU A 348 22.55 13.69 -28.21
N ALA A 349 23.63 13.86 -28.99
CA ALA A 349 23.93 15.09 -29.72
C ALA A 349 23.00 15.35 -30.92
N ILE A 350 22.26 14.34 -31.38
CA ILE A 350 21.28 14.49 -32.46
C ILE A 350 19.94 14.91 -31.85
N GLU A 351 19.66 16.22 -31.85
CA GLU A 351 18.46 16.81 -31.23
C GLU A 351 17.14 16.13 -31.66
N PRO A 352 16.88 15.83 -32.95
CA PRO A 352 15.67 15.09 -33.34
C PRO A 352 15.52 13.70 -32.70
N VAL A 353 16.64 13.03 -32.38
CA VAL A 353 16.64 11.70 -31.74
C VAL A 353 16.36 11.84 -30.25
N SER A 354 17.02 12.78 -29.56
CA SER A 354 16.82 12.99 -28.13
C SER A 354 15.45 13.60 -27.81
N GLU A 355 14.93 14.50 -28.64
CA GLU A 355 13.55 15.00 -28.56
C GLU A 355 12.51 13.96 -28.98
N GLY A 356 12.86 13.12 -29.96
CA GLY A 356 12.05 11.96 -30.31
C GLY A 356 11.83 11.03 -29.11
N LEU A 357 12.91 10.70 -28.39
CA LEU A 357 12.80 9.84 -27.21
C LEU A 357 12.02 10.50 -26.06
N VAL A 358 12.20 11.80 -25.82
CA VAL A 358 11.40 12.53 -24.82
C VAL A 358 9.91 12.46 -25.15
N ARG A 359 9.52 12.71 -26.40
CA ARG A 359 8.10 12.60 -26.83
C ARG A 359 7.56 11.18 -26.65
N VAL A 360 8.34 10.15 -26.98
CA VAL A 360 7.94 8.76 -26.74
C VAL A 360 7.72 8.51 -25.25
N ASN A 361 8.62 8.99 -24.39
CA ASN A 361 8.49 8.85 -22.93
C ASN A 361 7.25 9.55 -22.39
N GLN A 362 6.93 10.75 -22.89
CA GLN A 362 5.70 11.46 -22.52
C GLN A 362 4.44 10.70 -22.97
N GLN A 363 4.41 10.17 -24.19
CA GLN A 363 3.28 9.34 -24.66
C GLN A 363 3.10 8.07 -23.82
N ILE A 364 4.20 7.42 -23.42
CA ILE A 364 4.17 6.29 -22.49
C ILE A 364 3.52 6.70 -21.16
N LEU A 365 3.90 7.85 -20.61
CA LEU A 365 3.30 8.38 -19.39
C LEU A 365 1.83 8.73 -19.58
N GLU A 366 1.44 9.48 -20.60
CA GLU A 366 0.06 9.88 -20.86
C GLU A 366 -0.90 8.68 -20.93
N GLN A 367 -0.42 7.55 -21.47
CA GLN A 367 -1.21 6.32 -21.55
C GLN A 367 -1.42 5.63 -20.19
N ALA A 368 -0.64 5.96 -19.16
CA ALA A 368 -0.69 5.29 -17.86
C ALA A 368 -0.99 6.24 -16.68
N ASN A 369 -0.55 7.50 -16.74
CA ASN A 369 -0.57 8.49 -15.66
C ASN A 369 -1.99 8.80 -15.18
N GLY A 370 -2.19 8.84 -13.86
CA GLY A 370 -3.48 9.11 -13.23
C GLY A 370 -4.55 8.02 -13.43
N LYS A 371 -4.22 6.87 -14.04
CA LYS A 371 -5.22 5.82 -14.31
C LYS A 371 -5.41 4.84 -13.17
N VAL A 372 -4.46 4.75 -12.22
CA VAL A 372 -4.52 3.78 -11.12
C VAL A 372 -5.81 3.92 -10.34
N ALA A 373 -6.09 5.10 -9.76
CA ALA A 373 -7.29 5.31 -8.96
C ALA A 373 -8.58 5.00 -9.74
N ARG A 374 -8.73 5.54 -10.96
CA ARG A 374 -9.91 5.30 -11.79
C ARG A 374 -10.15 3.82 -12.05
N HIS A 375 -9.12 3.07 -12.43
CA HIS A 375 -9.26 1.64 -12.68
C HIS A 375 -9.55 0.87 -11.39
N LEU A 376 -8.86 1.19 -10.29
CA LEU A 376 -9.12 0.62 -8.96
C LEU A 376 -10.59 0.77 -8.55
N LEU A 377 -11.14 1.99 -8.66
CA LEU A 377 -12.55 2.27 -8.36
C LEU A 377 -13.51 1.58 -9.34
N GLY A 378 -13.09 1.36 -10.59
CA GLY A 378 -13.84 0.58 -11.58
C GLY A 378 -14.01 -0.89 -11.17
N PHE A 379 -13.01 -1.49 -10.51
CA PHE A 379 -13.14 -2.85 -9.95
C PHE A 379 -14.11 -2.90 -8.77
N MET A 380 -14.13 -1.88 -7.91
CA MET A 380 -15.10 -1.80 -6.79
C MET A 380 -16.54 -1.66 -7.30
N SER A 381 -16.74 -0.97 -8.42
CA SER A 381 -18.08 -0.70 -8.96
C SER A 381 -18.70 -1.92 -9.67
N ASN A 382 -17.90 -2.97 -9.91
CA ASN A 382 -18.39 -4.27 -10.37
C ASN A 382 -18.53 -5.18 -9.14
N PRO A 383 -19.75 -5.60 -8.75
CA PRO A 383 -19.90 -6.47 -7.60
C PRO A 383 -19.10 -7.75 -7.81
N ALA A 384 -18.11 -7.99 -6.93
CA ALA A 384 -17.46 -9.29 -6.87
C ALA A 384 -18.54 -10.37 -6.71
N LYS A 385 -18.51 -11.41 -7.53
CA LYS A 385 -19.52 -12.47 -7.53
C LYS A 385 -19.30 -13.45 -6.37
N SER A 386 -18.63 -13.05 -5.30
CA SER A 386 -18.52 -13.89 -4.12
C SER A 386 -19.87 -13.90 -3.40
N SER A 387 -20.68 -14.92 -3.66
CA SER A 387 -21.88 -15.09 -2.87
C SER A 387 -21.44 -15.33 -1.42
N THR A 388 -22.00 -14.57 -0.47
CA THR A 388 -21.73 -14.79 0.96
C THR A 388 -21.97 -16.25 1.37
N HIS A 389 -22.84 -16.96 0.65
CA HIS A 389 -23.04 -18.41 0.80
C HIS A 389 -21.77 -19.24 0.52
N GLN A 390 -21.03 -18.95 -0.56
CA GLN A 390 -19.74 -19.59 -0.84
C GLN A 390 -18.71 -19.29 0.25
N GLN A 391 -18.66 -18.05 0.74
CA GLN A 391 -17.76 -17.69 1.84
C GLN A 391 -18.07 -18.50 3.11
N CYS A 392 -19.36 -18.61 3.48
CA CYS A 392 -19.77 -19.43 4.62
C CYS A 392 -19.41 -20.92 4.43
N ILE A 393 -19.54 -21.46 3.21
CA ILE A 393 -19.12 -22.84 2.92
C ILE A 393 -17.61 -22.99 3.13
N SER A 394 -16.79 -22.12 2.54
CA SER A 394 -15.33 -22.14 2.72
C SER A 394 -14.94 -22.09 4.19
N ILE A 395 -15.59 -21.22 4.97
CA ILE A 395 -15.36 -21.11 6.43
C ILE A 395 -15.74 -22.40 7.16
N CYS A 396 -16.87 -23.01 6.81
CA CYS A 396 -17.24 -24.29 7.40
C CYS A 396 -16.20 -25.38 7.09
N LEU A 397 -15.60 -25.36 5.91
CA LEU A 397 -14.52 -26.28 5.55
C LEU A 397 -13.26 -26.03 6.37
N THR A 398 -12.86 -24.78 6.61
CA THR A 398 -11.66 -24.44 7.39
C THR A 398 -11.82 -24.71 8.89
N LEU A 399 -13.05 -24.65 9.42
CA LEU A 399 -13.35 -24.89 10.84
C LEU A 399 -13.61 -26.36 11.20
N ARG A 400 -13.66 -27.27 10.23
CA ARG A 400 -13.86 -28.71 10.46
C ARG A 400 -12.69 -29.33 11.22
N THR A 401 -13.00 -30.29 12.09
CA THR A 401 -11.98 -31.18 12.65
C THR A 401 -11.76 -32.38 11.73
N LYS A 402 -10.60 -33.03 11.86
CA LYS A 402 -10.20 -34.15 10.99
C LYS A 402 -11.22 -35.30 11.12
N GLY A 403 -11.87 -35.66 10.02
CA GLY A 403 -12.83 -36.76 9.95
C GLY A 403 -14.31 -36.36 10.00
N GLU A 404 -14.63 -35.10 10.28
CA GLU A 404 -16.02 -34.62 10.19
C GLU A 404 -16.47 -34.48 8.75
N VAL A 405 -17.72 -34.81 8.42
CA VAL A 405 -18.26 -34.74 7.05
C VAL A 405 -18.92 -33.39 6.74
N ALA A 406 -19.60 -32.79 7.72
CA ALA A 406 -20.31 -31.51 7.57
C ALA A 406 -20.30 -30.71 8.88
N LEU A 407 -20.45 -29.39 8.76
CA LEU A 407 -20.51 -28.45 9.87
C LEU A 407 -21.72 -27.53 9.67
N THR A 408 -22.61 -27.41 10.65
CA THR A 408 -23.70 -26.43 10.59
C THR A 408 -23.17 -25.03 10.91
N PHE A 409 -23.84 -23.98 10.45
CA PHE A 409 -23.38 -22.61 10.70
C PHE A 409 -23.36 -22.22 12.18
N ASP A 410 -24.26 -22.74 13.01
CA ASP A 410 -24.25 -22.50 14.46
C ASP A 410 -23.07 -23.19 15.16
N GLU A 411 -22.71 -24.40 14.74
CA GLU A 411 -21.51 -25.08 15.24
C GLU A 411 -20.24 -24.38 14.76
N ALA A 412 -20.20 -23.95 13.50
CA ALA A 412 -19.11 -23.15 12.95
C ALA A 412 -18.95 -21.84 13.73
N LEU A 413 -20.05 -21.16 14.09
CA LEU A 413 -20.03 -19.94 14.88
C LEU A 413 -19.40 -20.18 16.26
N ARG A 414 -19.80 -21.25 16.95
CA ARG A 414 -19.22 -21.62 18.26
C ARG A 414 -17.71 -21.87 18.16
N ARG A 415 -17.25 -22.58 17.13
CA ARG A 415 -15.81 -22.85 16.92
C ARG A 415 -15.01 -21.61 16.53
N ALA A 416 -15.58 -20.75 15.70
CA ALA A 416 -14.96 -19.48 15.36
C ALA A 416 -14.78 -18.62 16.62
N ALA A 417 -15.81 -18.55 17.47
CA ALA A 417 -15.77 -17.87 18.75
C ALA A 417 -14.75 -18.47 19.73
N GLU A 418 -14.72 -19.80 19.86
CA GLU A 418 -13.74 -20.53 20.68
C GLU A 418 -12.30 -20.25 20.25
N LYS A 419 -12.03 -20.30 18.93
CA LYS A 419 -10.68 -20.13 18.39
C LYS A 419 -10.25 -18.66 18.25
N GLY A 420 -11.16 -17.70 18.41
CA GLY A 420 -10.87 -16.28 18.19
C GLY A 420 -10.77 -15.90 16.72
N MET A 421 -11.44 -16.63 15.82
CA MET A 421 -11.37 -16.43 14.37
C MET A 421 -12.36 -15.34 13.94
N ILE A 422 -11.92 -14.08 14.05
CA ILE A 422 -12.75 -12.88 13.92
C ILE A 422 -13.38 -12.74 12.54
N PHE A 423 -12.61 -12.96 11.48
CA PHE A 423 -13.12 -12.82 10.11
C PHE A 423 -14.24 -13.84 9.85
N GLU A 424 -13.99 -15.10 10.19
CA GLU A 424 -14.91 -16.22 10.06
C GLU A 424 -16.19 -15.95 10.85
N LEU A 425 -16.06 -15.44 12.08
CA LEU A 425 -17.18 -15.03 12.91
C LEU A 425 -18.00 -13.93 12.24
N LYS A 426 -17.36 -12.86 11.74
CA LYS A 426 -18.03 -11.76 11.02
C LYS A 426 -18.85 -12.30 9.84
N VAL A 427 -18.26 -13.15 8.99
CA VAL A 427 -18.96 -13.70 7.82
C VAL A 427 -20.16 -14.55 8.22
N LEU A 428 -20.02 -15.44 9.21
CA LEU A 428 -21.14 -16.26 9.69
C LEU A 428 -22.27 -15.40 10.24
N LEU A 429 -21.96 -14.35 11.00
CA LEU A 429 -22.94 -13.43 11.58
C LEU A 429 -23.75 -12.65 10.51
N THR A 430 -23.21 -12.44 9.31
CA THR A 430 -23.99 -11.83 8.20
C THR A 430 -25.13 -12.69 7.67
N LYS A 431 -25.15 -14.00 7.99
CA LYS A 431 -26.15 -14.96 7.50
C LYS A 431 -27.02 -15.57 8.57
N LEU A 432 -26.58 -15.55 9.82
CA LEU A 432 -27.29 -16.18 10.91
C LEU A 432 -28.39 -15.25 11.45
N SER A 433 -29.58 -15.82 11.66
CA SER A 433 -30.62 -15.17 12.44
C SER A 433 -30.24 -15.11 13.93
N ILE A 434 -30.87 -14.21 14.70
CA ILE A 434 -30.67 -14.07 16.14
C ILE A 434 -30.86 -15.42 16.87
N ASN A 435 -31.84 -16.22 16.44
CA ASN A 435 -32.10 -17.55 17.01
C ASN A 435 -30.92 -18.51 16.77
N GLN A 436 -30.25 -18.42 15.62
CA GLN A 436 -29.10 -19.27 15.30
C GLN A 436 -27.83 -18.81 16.03
N ILE A 437 -27.65 -17.50 16.24
CA ILE A 437 -26.54 -16.94 17.03
C ILE A 437 -26.57 -17.47 18.47
N ASN A 438 -27.78 -17.54 19.03
CA ASN A 438 -28.01 -17.98 20.41
C ASN A 438 -28.21 -19.50 20.56
N LYS A 439 -28.07 -20.26 19.47
CA LYS A 439 -28.23 -21.71 19.52
C LYS A 439 -27.10 -22.34 20.34
N SER A 440 -27.50 -23.11 21.33
CA SER A 440 -26.57 -23.77 22.24
C SER A 440 -26.18 -25.17 21.76
N ASP A 441 -25.05 -25.65 22.26
CA ASP A 441 -24.59 -27.01 22.08
C ASP A 441 -25.27 -28.00 23.04
N ARG A 442 -24.76 -29.25 23.09
CA ARG A 442 -25.24 -30.28 24.00
C ARG A 442 -24.98 -29.98 25.49
N LEU A 443 -24.09 -29.04 25.81
CA LEU A 443 -23.84 -28.54 27.16
C LEU A 443 -24.64 -27.27 27.48
N LYS A 444 -25.56 -26.86 26.60
CA LYS A 444 -26.26 -25.58 26.64
C LYS A 444 -25.34 -24.35 26.54
N ARG A 445 -24.14 -24.51 25.98
CA ARG A 445 -23.21 -23.40 25.75
C ARG A 445 -23.46 -22.76 24.39
N THR A 446 -23.58 -21.44 24.38
CA THR A 446 -23.69 -20.60 23.17
C THR A 446 -22.30 -20.17 22.69
N ALA A 447 -22.21 -19.54 21.51
CA ALA A 447 -20.94 -18.98 21.02
C ALA A 447 -20.33 -17.97 22.02
N LEU A 448 -21.16 -17.21 22.74
CA LEU A 448 -20.71 -16.26 23.76
C LEU A 448 -20.00 -16.96 24.92
N HIS A 449 -20.49 -18.13 25.36
CA HIS A 449 -19.79 -18.92 26.39
C HIS A 449 -18.38 -19.28 25.96
N TYR A 450 -18.22 -19.79 24.72
CA TYR A 450 -16.92 -20.19 24.21
C TYR A 450 -15.97 -19.00 24.03
N ALA A 451 -16.47 -17.87 23.54
CA ALA A 451 -15.67 -16.65 23.42
C ALA A 451 -15.13 -16.20 24.79
N VAL A 452 -15.98 -16.21 25.84
CA VAL A 452 -15.57 -15.83 27.19
C VAL A 452 -14.61 -16.84 27.80
N LEU A 453 -14.93 -18.14 27.72
CA LEU A 453 -14.07 -19.20 28.24
C LEU A 453 -12.64 -19.15 27.69
N GLN A 454 -12.48 -18.65 26.46
CA GLN A 454 -11.20 -18.53 25.74
C GLN A 454 -10.66 -17.09 25.69
N GLN A 455 -11.27 -16.16 26.45
CA GLN A 455 -10.89 -14.75 26.57
C GLN A 455 -10.75 -14.03 25.21
N LYS A 456 -11.64 -14.35 24.27
CA LYS A 456 -11.66 -13.76 22.92
C LYS A 456 -12.47 -12.47 22.91
N HIS A 457 -11.91 -11.40 23.49
CA HIS A 457 -12.61 -10.13 23.74
C HIS A 457 -13.28 -9.53 22.49
N ASP A 458 -12.63 -9.58 21.33
CA ASP A 458 -13.22 -9.07 20.09
C ASP A 458 -14.39 -9.94 19.59
N CYS A 459 -14.32 -11.26 19.78
CA CYS A 459 -15.45 -12.16 19.50
C CYS A 459 -16.62 -11.87 20.44
N ILE A 460 -16.36 -11.61 21.73
CA ILE A 460 -17.38 -11.23 22.71
C ILE A 460 -18.11 -9.97 22.22
N ARG A 461 -17.36 -8.90 21.91
CA ARG A 461 -17.94 -7.63 21.41
C ARG A 461 -18.77 -7.84 20.15
N LEU A 462 -18.26 -8.60 19.18
CA LEU A 462 -18.98 -8.89 17.93
C LEU A 462 -20.26 -9.69 18.15
N LEU A 463 -20.24 -10.72 19.01
CA LEU A 463 -21.42 -11.51 19.33
C LEU A 463 -22.50 -10.67 20.02
N ILE A 464 -22.11 -9.83 20.99
CA ILE A 464 -23.02 -8.90 21.68
C ILE A 464 -23.65 -7.93 20.68
N LYS A 465 -22.85 -7.33 19.80
CA LYS A 465 -23.32 -6.41 18.74
C LYS A 465 -24.36 -7.05 17.81
N HIS A 466 -24.33 -8.37 17.63
CA HIS A 466 -25.27 -9.11 16.78
C HIS A 466 -26.40 -9.80 17.57
N GLY A 467 -26.63 -9.40 18.82
CA GLY A 467 -27.77 -9.85 19.61
C GLY A 467 -27.56 -11.18 20.35
N ALA A 468 -26.33 -11.49 20.76
CA ALA A 468 -26.08 -12.60 21.67
C ALA A 468 -26.71 -12.33 23.05
N ILE A 469 -27.43 -13.33 23.57
CA ILE A 469 -28.06 -13.32 24.89
C ILE A 469 -26.98 -13.55 25.95
N LEU A 470 -26.89 -12.63 26.91
CA LEU A 470 -25.79 -12.56 27.88
C LEU A 470 -25.97 -13.49 29.10
N ASP A 471 -27.20 -13.89 29.39
CA ASP A 471 -27.61 -14.59 30.62
C ASP A 471 -27.99 -16.06 30.39
N VAL A 472 -27.70 -16.61 29.20
CA VAL A 472 -27.94 -18.03 28.92
C VAL A 472 -27.13 -18.87 29.89
N GLN A 473 -27.79 -19.80 30.58
CA GLN A 473 -27.14 -20.75 31.49
C GLN A 473 -26.80 -22.05 30.79
N ASP A 474 -25.56 -22.50 30.97
CA ASP A 474 -25.12 -23.82 30.55
C ASP A 474 -25.60 -24.94 31.49
N HIS A 475 -25.18 -26.19 31.24
CA HIS A 475 -25.51 -27.34 32.09
C HIS A 475 -25.07 -27.21 33.56
N PHE A 476 -24.06 -26.40 33.84
CA PHE A 476 -23.57 -26.13 35.19
C PHE A 476 -24.26 -24.92 35.84
N LYS A 477 -25.32 -24.40 35.21
CA LYS A 477 -26.01 -23.17 35.63
C LYS A 477 -25.09 -21.95 35.63
N LYS A 478 -24.05 -21.96 34.79
CA LYS A 478 -23.11 -20.86 34.63
C LYS A 478 -23.46 -20.06 33.38
N THR A 479 -23.49 -18.75 33.54
CA THR A 479 -23.59 -17.77 32.46
C THR A 479 -22.20 -17.45 31.91
N PRO A 480 -22.11 -16.80 30.73
CA PRO A 480 -20.85 -16.24 30.25
C PRO A 480 -20.18 -15.32 31.29
N LEU A 481 -20.94 -14.45 31.96
CA LEU A 481 -20.40 -13.57 33.01
C LEU A 481 -19.84 -14.36 34.21
N ASP A 482 -20.50 -15.45 34.62
CA ASP A 482 -19.96 -16.31 35.69
C ASP A 482 -18.59 -16.87 35.32
N TYR A 483 -18.39 -17.25 34.05
CA TYR A 483 -17.10 -17.73 33.58
C TYR A 483 -16.04 -16.63 33.57
N ALA A 484 -16.37 -15.41 33.14
CA ALA A 484 -15.46 -14.28 33.20
C ALA A 484 -15.01 -13.99 34.64
N ILE A 485 -15.93 -14.05 35.61
CA ILE A 485 -15.63 -13.87 37.04
C ILE A 485 -14.77 -15.02 37.58
N ILE A 486 -15.11 -16.27 37.27
CA ILE A 486 -14.33 -17.45 37.73
C ILE A 486 -12.89 -17.41 37.20
N GLN A 487 -12.70 -16.88 36.00
CA GLN A 487 -11.40 -16.77 35.34
C GLN A 487 -10.63 -15.51 35.70
N ASP A 488 -11.23 -14.59 36.47
CA ASP A 488 -10.67 -13.27 36.78
C ASP A 488 -10.33 -12.45 35.50
N ASP A 489 -11.15 -12.60 34.45
CA ASP A 489 -10.99 -11.85 33.18
C ASP A 489 -11.73 -10.51 33.26
N GLU A 490 -11.09 -9.53 33.88
CA GLU A 490 -11.62 -8.17 34.06
C GLU A 490 -12.17 -7.56 32.78
N ARG A 491 -11.50 -7.80 31.65
CA ARG A 491 -11.91 -7.23 30.36
C ARG A 491 -13.19 -7.87 29.83
N SER A 492 -13.36 -9.18 29.97
CA SER A 492 -14.64 -9.82 29.68
C SER A 492 -15.74 -9.38 30.64
N ILE A 493 -15.42 -9.21 31.93
CA ILE A 493 -16.38 -8.70 32.93
C ILE A 493 -16.85 -7.30 32.53
N GLU A 494 -15.93 -6.39 32.18
CA GLU A 494 -16.24 -5.04 31.72
C GLU A 494 -17.14 -5.07 30.48
N ILE A 495 -16.78 -5.86 29.45
CA ILE A 495 -17.56 -5.97 28.21
C ILE A 495 -18.97 -6.50 28.47
N LEU A 496 -19.11 -7.50 29.36
CA LEU A 496 -20.39 -8.16 29.66
C LEU A 496 -21.26 -7.36 30.64
N SER A 497 -20.65 -6.60 31.55
CA SER A 497 -21.34 -5.73 32.51
C SER A 497 -21.73 -4.37 31.91
N GLY A 498 -21.01 -3.93 30.88
CA GLY A 498 -21.15 -2.65 30.17
C GLY A 498 -22.38 -2.47 29.28
N ALA A 499 -23.51 -3.12 29.60
CA ALA A 499 -24.85 -2.70 29.16
C ALA A 499 -25.41 -1.51 29.99
N LYS A 500 -24.59 -0.93 30.88
CA LYS A 500 -24.80 0.37 31.53
C LYS A 500 -23.42 0.96 31.82
N LEU A 501 -23.01 2.00 31.09
CA LEU A 501 -22.08 3.09 31.46
C LEU A 501 -21.71 3.84 30.17
N THR A 502 -22.54 4.79 29.79
CA THR A 502 -22.12 5.89 28.93
C THR A 502 -21.08 6.73 29.66
N SER A 503 -19.92 6.89 29.03
CA SER A 503 -19.01 8.05 29.10
C SER A 503 -18.65 8.62 30.49
N SER A 504 -17.41 8.42 30.90
CA SER A 504 -16.69 9.41 31.69
C SER A 504 -15.32 9.68 31.07
N ASP A 505 -15.32 10.43 29.96
CA ASP A 505 -14.18 11.28 29.63
C ASP A 505 -14.58 12.71 29.96
N GLY A 506 -13.86 13.30 30.92
CA GLY A 506 -13.72 14.75 31.08
C GLY A 506 -14.93 15.51 31.61
N GLU A 507 -15.00 15.72 32.92
CA GLU A 507 -15.53 16.97 33.45
C GLU A 507 -14.72 18.15 32.86
N LYS A 508 -15.34 18.93 31.99
CA LYS A 508 -15.26 20.40 32.03
C LYS A 508 -16.61 20.97 31.64
N ASP A 509 -17.13 21.75 32.57
CA ASP A 509 -18.36 22.52 32.50
C ASP A 509 -18.63 23.17 31.14
N LEU A 510 -19.90 23.17 30.73
CA LEU A 510 -20.69 24.37 30.44
C LEU A 510 -22.17 23.97 30.30
N SER A 511 -22.99 24.57 31.16
CA SER A 511 -24.45 24.67 31.09
C SER A 511 -24.97 24.95 29.68
N ASP A 512 -25.99 24.25 29.18
CA ASP A 512 -27.39 24.68 29.29
C ASP A 512 -28.39 23.72 28.60
N SER A 513 -29.52 23.53 29.28
CA SER A 513 -30.89 23.14 28.88
C SER A 513 -31.24 22.28 27.64
N SER A 514 -32.13 21.29 27.90
CA SER A 514 -33.18 20.68 27.03
C SER A 514 -32.70 19.63 26.00
N SER A 515 -33.21 18.39 25.91
CA SER A 515 -34.56 17.86 26.17
C SER A 515 -34.54 16.32 26.34
N ASP A 516 -35.22 15.86 27.39
CA ASP A 516 -35.91 14.59 27.72
C ASP A 516 -35.82 13.27 26.90
N PRO A 517 -36.13 12.12 27.58
CA PRO A 517 -35.59 10.78 27.30
C PRO A 517 -36.63 9.75 26.81
N ILE A 518 -36.16 8.61 26.28
CA ILE A 518 -36.96 7.38 26.19
C ILE A 518 -36.24 6.30 27.01
N LEU A 519 -36.69 6.11 28.25
CA LEU A 519 -36.52 4.88 29.03
C LEU A 519 -37.70 3.95 28.70
N ILE A 520 -37.42 2.69 28.34
CA ILE A 520 -38.37 1.60 28.55
C ILE A 520 -37.81 0.73 29.67
N ASP A 521 -38.54 0.78 30.77
CA ASP A 521 -38.30 0.10 32.04
C ASP A 521 -38.72 -1.37 31.93
N VAL A 522 -37.91 -2.25 32.52
CA VAL A 522 -38.15 -3.69 32.63
C VAL A 522 -38.42 -3.97 34.10
N ALA A 523 -39.67 -4.30 34.44
CA ALA A 523 -40.00 -5.21 35.54
C ALA A 523 -41.52 -5.45 35.62
N ASN A 524 -41.96 -6.70 35.51
CA ASN A 524 -42.59 -7.39 36.65
C ASN A 524 -42.95 -8.84 36.31
N SER A 525 -42.62 -9.71 37.27
CA SER A 525 -42.88 -11.15 37.27
C SER A 525 -44.34 -11.49 37.60
N PHE A 526 -44.83 -12.55 36.93
CA PHE A 526 -45.99 -13.45 37.13
C PHE A 526 -46.81 -13.39 38.46
N PRO A 527 -48.14 -13.66 38.49
CA PRO A 527 -48.71 -14.97 38.12
C PRO A 527 -50.16 -15.07 37.55
N ASN A 528 -50.44 -16.26 36.99
CA ASN A 528 -51.71 -17.01 36.91
C ASN A 528 -52.80 -16.76 35.82
N LEU A 529 -53.05 -17.88 35.10
CA LEU A 529 -54.34 -18.51 34.70
C LEU A 529 -55.33 -17.74 33.81
N SER A 530 -55.59 -18.23 32.59
CA SER A 530 -56.62 -19.25 32.29
C SER A 530 -56.89 -19.39 30.78
N LEU A 531 -57.24 -20.63 30.39
CA LEU A 531 -57.98 -21.13 29.20
C LEU A 531 -58.46 -20.07 28.18
N ILE A 532 -58.26 -20.27 26.87
CA ILE A 532 -58.80 -21.35 25.99
C ILE A 532 -57.82 -21.66 24.86
#